data_AF-A0ABD5UGR6-F1
#
_entry.id   AF-A0ABD5UGR6-F1
#
_cell.length_a   1.000
_cell.length_b   1.000
_cell.length_c   1.000
_cell.angle_alpha   90.00
_cell.angle_beta   90.00
_cell.angle_gamma   90.00
#
_symmetry.space_group_name_H-M   'P 1'
#
loop_
_entity.id
_entity.type
_entity.pdbx_description
1 polymer ?
#
loop_
_entity_poly.entity_id
_entity_poly.type
_entity_poly.pdbx_seq_one_letter_code
_entity_poly.pdbx_strand_id
1 'polypeptide(L)'
;MAAFRHDVHKLRGRTHEAGEAVVCGMRVNESVPFGADGDAALLSRPSGEPEQTVKNHASPARLSLVTGAAAADPGEVPASLEEVRGLVVPGCSDPAELHATWLTSDVAARFNESVYFPYSSLKYHVLLVAALLDNYRAGHAFNDLYVVAERPERRPPSDGAGDGVVAALDADVVVPCRTVLWTSELAIRVTGEPPLSGAVASMGAGPVRSFAGTWGRLTEQPLNLDREWLRVLDSQLRRIRSFSTALQFVEDVVEGGDAGALRDGVGR
;
A
#
# COMPACT_ATOMS: atom_id res chain seq x y z
N MET A 1 13.32 -0.11 -9.03
CA MET A 1 14.04 1.05 -8.45
C MET A 1 13.26 2.35 -8.57
N ALA A 2 12.97 2.86 -9.79
CA ALA A 2 12.27 4.14 -9.97
C ALA A 2 10.96 4.26 -9.16
N ALA A 3 10.13 3.21 -9.16
CA ALA A 3 8.90 3.15 -8.37
C ALA A 3 9.09 3.51 -6.89
N PHE A 4 10.14 3.00 -6.23
CA PHE A 4 10.38 3.22 -4.80
C PHE A 4 10.99 4.60 -4.47
N ARG A 5 11.32 5.40 -5.48
CA ARG A 5 12.00 6.70 -5.32
C ARG A 5 11.26 7.86 -5.99
N HIS A 6 10.18 7.62 -6.73
CA HIS A 6 9.49 8.64 -7.53
C HIS A 6 8.67 9.66 -6.71
N ASP A 7 8.34 9.34 -5.47
CA ASP A 7 7.40 10.12 -4.68
C ASP A 7 7.96 10.57 -3.33
N VAL A 8 9.30 10.58 -3.21
CA VAL A 8 10.01 10.98 -1.98
C VAL A 8 9.70 12.42 -1.57
N HIS A 9 9.35 13.30 -2.52
CA HIS A 9 8.92 14.67 -2.23
C HIS A 9 7.70 14.73 -1.28
N LYS A 10 6.80 13.73 -1.31
CA LYS A 10 5.62 13.66 -0.43
C LYS A 10 6.00 13.43 1.03
N LEU A 11 7.00 12.58 1.30
CA LEU A 11 7.58 12.39 2.64
C LEU A 11 8.16 13.69 3.20
N ARG A 12 8.58 14.59 2.32
CA ARG A 12 9.18 15.89 2.65
C ARG A 12 8.17 17.03 2.73
N GLY A 13 6.87 16.74 2.57
CA GLY A 13 5.81 17.74 2.59
C GLY A 13 5.90 18.75 1.45
N ARG A 14 6.50 18.38 0.32
CA ARG A 14 6.68 19.24 -0.85
C ARG A 14 5.74 18.83 -1.97
N THR A 15 5.46 19.76 -2.88
CA THR A 15 4.85 19.44 -4.17
C THR A 15 5.86 18.74 -5.07
N HIS A 16 5.39 18.08 -6.13
CA HIS A 16 6.27 17.41 -7.10
C HIS A 16 7.27 18.40 -7.73
N GLU A 17 6.80 19.58 -8.15
CA GLU A 17 7.64 20.64 -8.76
C GLU A 17 8.69 21.23 -7.80
N ALA A 18 8.40 21.24 -6.50
CA ALA A 18 9.32 21.70 -5.47
C ALA A 18 10.18 20.56 -4.87
N GLY A 19 10.05 19.34 -5.40
CA GLY A 19 10.82 18.18 -4.98
C GLY A 19 12.31 18.36 -5.28
N GLU A 20 13.17 17.94 -4.35
CA GLU A 20 14.60 17.82 -4.65
C GLU A 20 14.81 16.65 -5.63
N ALA A 21 15.68 16.84 -6.63
CA ALA A 21 16.04 15.77 -7.57
C ALA A 21 16.99 14.73 -6.94
N VAL A 22 17.67 15.10 -5.84
CA VAL A 22 18.61 14.23 -5.12
C VAL A 22 18.34 14.34 -3.63
N VAL A 23 18.11 13.21 -2.98
CA VAL A 23 17.93 13.11 -1.52
C VAL A 23 18.78 11.96 -1.00
N CYS A 24 19.52 12.19 0.09
CA CYS A 24 20.44 11.20 0.68
C CYS A 24 21.47 10.62 -0.33
N GLY A 25 21.88 11.42 -1.33
CA GLY A 25 22.81 11.00 -2.38
C GLY A 25 22.18 10.16 -3.50
N MET A 26 20.86 9.93 -3.46
CA MET A 26 20.13 9.15 -4.45
C MET A 26 19.27 10.06 -5.33
N ARG A 27 19.22 9.77 -6.64
CA ARG A 27 18.22 10.38 -7.52
C ARG A 27 16.82 9.91 -7.11
N VAL A 28 15.91 10.87 -6.99
CA VAL A 28 14.53 10.68 -6.54
C VAL A 28 13.61 11.54 -7.39
N ASN A 29 12.31 11.29 -7.28
CA ASN A 29 11.27 12.01 -8.00
C ASN A 29 11.37 11.91 -9.54
N GLU A 30 12.03 10.86 -10.02
CA GLU A 30 12.08 10.55 -11.46
C GLU A 30 10.76 9.91 -11.91
N SER A 31 10.33 10.26 -13.12
CA SER A 31 9.12 9.69 -13.72
C SER A 31 9.20 8.16 -13.81
N VAL A 32 8.09 7.50 -13.50
CA VAL A 32 7.98 6.04 -13.60
C VAL A 32 7.57 5.65 -15.03
N PRO A 33 8.29 4.72 -15.68
CA PRO A 33 7.96 4.27 -17.04
C PRO A 33 6.58 3.59 -17.17
N PHE A 34 6.12 3.43 -18.41
CA PHE A 34 4.91 2.67 -18.79
C PHE A 34 3.60 3.17 -18.18
N GLY A 35 3.57 4.40 -17.65
CA GLY A 35 2.35 4.97 -17.06
C GLY A 35 1.95 4.37 -15.70
N ALA A 36 2.82 3.54 -15.09
CA ALA A 36 2.50 2.81 -13.86
C ALA A 36 2.10 3.72 -12.68
N ASP A 37 2.71 4.90 -12.56
CA ASP A 37 2.33 5.91 -11.58
C ASP A 37 0.89 6.42 -11.79
N GLY A 38 0.57 6.85 -13.01
CA GLY A 38 -0.77 7.31 -13.38
C GLY A 38 -1.85 6.25 -13.15
N ASP A 39 -1.59 5.00 -13.52
CA ASP A 39 -2.53 3.90 -13.31
C ASP A 39 -2.72 3.60 -11.82
N ALA A 40 -1.65 3.59 -11.02
CA ALA A 40 -1.74 3.42 -9.56
C ALA A 40 -2.49 4.58 -8.88
N ALA A 41 -2.33 5.80 -9.39
CA ALA A 41 -3.12 6.94 -8.95
C ALA A 41 -4.62 6.72 -9.22
N LEU A 42 -5.00 6.23 -10.40
CA LEU A 42 -6.39 5.93 -10.75
C LEU A 42 -7.00 4.77 -9.95
N LEU A 43 -6.19 3.84 -9.43
CA LEU A 43 -6.63 2.84 -8.46
C LEU A 43 -6.99 3.45 -7.09
N SER A 44 -6.40 4.60 -6.77
CA SER A 44 -6.46 5.21 -5.43
C SER A 44 -7.42 6.40 -5.36
N ARG A 45 -7.49 7.22 -6.42
CA ARG A 45 -8.26 8.46 -6.51
C ARG A 45 -8.95 8.64 -7.87
N PRO A 46 -10.03 9.44 -7.96
CA PRO A 46 -10.75 9.66 -9.22
C PRO A 46 -9.84 10.33 -10.26
N SER A 47 -10.17 10.12 -11.52
CA SER A 47 -9.63 10.94 -12.61
C SER A 47 -10.16 12.37 -12.51
N GLY A 48 -9.37 13.34 -12.99
CA GLY A 48 -9.76 14.74 -13.08
C GLY A 48 -9.31 15.58 -11.89
N GLU A 49 -9.89 16.78 -11.77
CA GLU A 49 -9.59 17.72 -10.69
C GLU A 49 -10.04 17.15 -9.33
N PRO A 50 -9.14 17.04 -8.35
CA PRO A 50 -9.46 16.42 -7.08
C PRO A 50 -10.34 17.33 -6.21
N GLU A 51 -11.47 16.80 -5.73
CA GLU A 51 -12.28 17.44 -4.69
C GLU A 51 -11.82 16.99 -3.31
N GLN A 52 -11.67 17.94 -2.39
CA GLN A 52 -11.22 17.64 -1.02
C GLN A 52 -12.29 16.83 -0.28
N THR A 53 -11.95 15.59 0.09
CA THR A 53 -12.90 14.68 0.76
C THR A 53 -13.08 14.97 2.24
N VAL A 54 -12.13 15.66 2.88
CA VAL A 54 -12.21 16.13 4.27
C VAL A 54 -11.87 17.61 4.33
N LYS A 55 -12.86 18.43 4.67
CA LYS A 55 -12.70 19.90 4.75
C LYS A 55 -11.55 20.27 5.68
N ASN A 56 -10.74 21.23 5.26
CA ASN A 56 -9.61 21.80 6.02
C ASN A 56 -8.47 20.82 6.31
N HIS A 57 -8.46 19.61 5.73
CA HIS A 57 -7.31 18.73 5.81
C HIS A 57 -6.24 19.15 4.80
N ALA A 58 -5.18 19.79 5.28
CA ALA A 58 -4.04 20.25 4.47
C ALA A 58 -2.72 19.55 4.84
N SER A 59 -2.75 18.59 5.77
CA SER A 59 -1.56 17.88 6.23
C SER A 59 -1.17 16.75 5.26
N PRO A 60 0.14 16.48 5.05
CA PRO A 60 0.60 15.23 4.44
C PRO A 60 0.35 13.99 5.31
N ALA A 61 0.05 14.17 6.60
CA ALA A 61 -0.34 13.06 7.48
C ALA A 61 -1.61 12.39 6.94
N ARG A 62 -1.60 11.06 6.90
CA ARG A 62 -2.77 10.24 6.59
C ARG A 62 -3.77 10.29 7.74
N LEU A 63 -5.05 10.16 7.44
CA LEU A 63 -6.09 9.84 8.42
C LEU A 63 -6.37 8.33 8.42
N SER A 64 -6.51 7.73 9.61
CA SER A 64 -7.00 6.36 9.73
C SER A 64 -8.48 6.30 9.42
N LEU A 65 -8.90 5.34 8.58
CA LEU A 65 -10.31 5.07 8.35
C LEU A 65 -10.96 4.35 9.55
N VAL A 66 -10.16 3.74 10.43
CA VAL A 66 -10.64 3.06 11.65
C VAL A 66 -11.00 4.08 12.73
N THR A 67 -10.10 5.01 13.03
CA THR A 67 -10.25 5.94 14.17
C THR A 67 -10.63 7.35 13.75
N GLY A 68 -10.40 7.73 12.48
CA GLY A 68 -10.50 9.11 12.00
C GLY A 68 -9.34 10.01 12.43
N ALA A 69 -8.39 9.50 13.24
CA ALA A 69 -7.25 10.26 13.72
C ALA A 69 -6.12 10.35 12.68
N ALA A 70 -5.24 11.33 12.83
CA ALA A 70 -4.01 11.40 12.05
C ALA A 70 -3.09 10.22 12.41
N ALA A 71 -2.46 9.61 11.41
CA ALA A 71 -1.54 8.50 11.56
C ALA A 71 -0.15 8.91 12.05
N ALA A 72 0.09 10.21 12.22
CA ALA A 72 1.34 10.80 12.68
C ALA A 72 1.07 12.11 13.40
N ASP A 73 1.87 12.39 14.43
CA ASP A 73 1.86 13.66 15.12
C ASP A 73 2.43 14.77 14.23
N PRO A 74 2.09 16.05 14.47
CA PRO A 74 2.62 17.17 13.68
C PRO A 74 4.15 17.27 13.67
N GLY A 75 4.83 16.72 14.68
CA GLY A 75 6.30 16.69 14.75
C GLY A 75 6.96 15.61 13.88
N GLU A 76 6.18 14.64 13.40
CA GLU A 76 6.65 13.52 12.56
C GLU A 76 6.44 13.79 11.06
N VAL A 77 5.85 14.94 10.72
CA VAL A 77 5.57 15.36 9.34
C VAL A 77 6.16 16.76 9.10
N PRO A 78 7.11 16.92 8.16
CA PRO A 78 7.63 15.91 7.24
C PRO A 78 8.59 14.90 7.88
N ALA A 79 8.82 13.78 7.21
CA ALA A 79 9.77 12.77 7.65
C ALA A 79 11.20 13.34 7.78
N SER A 80 11.91 12.88 8.80
CA SER A 80 13.32 13.18 9.01
C SER A 80 14.19 12.66 7.86
N LEU A 81 15.39 13.21 7.71
CA LEU A 81 16.33 12.72 6.69
C LEU A 81 16.80 11.28 6.97
N GLU A 82 16.78 10.84 8.22
CA GLU A 82 17.13 9.47 8.60
C GLU A 82 16.06 8.48 8.16
N GLU A 83 14.78 8.80 8.39
CA GLU A 83 13.65 8.00 7.94
C GLU A 83 13.58 7.91 6.41
N VAL A 84 13.81 9.03 5.73
CA VAL A 84 13.88 9.05 4.25
C VAL A 84 15.07 8.23 3.76
N ARG A 85 16.24 8.32 4.43
CA ARG A 85 17.41 7.48 4.12
C ARG A 85 17.07 6.00 4.25
N GLY A 86 16.32 5.63 5.29
CA GLY A 86 15.85 4.25 5.51
C GLY A 86 14.95 3.72 4.40
N LEU A 87 14.18 4.58 3.72
CA LEU A 87 13.31 4.18 2.61
C LEU A 87 14.00 4.17 1.24
N VAL A 88 14.92 5.11 0.97
CA VAL A 88 15.62 5.18 -0.33
C VAL A 88 16.81 4.24 -0.40
N VAL A 89 17.33 3.82 0.76
CA VAL A 89 18.47 2.92 0.98
C VAL A 89 19.64 3.23 0.04
N PRO A 90 20.47 4.24 0.34
CA PRO A 90 21.54 4.66 -0.55
C PRO A 90 22.50 3.51 -0.88
N GLY A 91 22.82 3.35 -2.17
CA GLY A 91 23.65 2.25 -2.66
C GLY A 91 22.93 0.92 -2.87
N CYS A 92 21.71 0.73 -2.36
CA CYS A 92 20.90 -0.44 -2.68
C CYS A 92 20.51 -0.39 -4.16
N SER A 93 20.75 -1.51 -4.85
CA SER A 93 20.39 -1.75 -6.25
C SER A 93 19.44 -2.93 -6.43
N ASP A 94 19.12 -3.64 -5.36
CA ASP A 94 18.22 -4.78 -5.36
C ASP A 94 16.76 -4.30 -5.24
N PRO A 95 15.90 -4.54 -6.26
CA PRO A 95 14.48 -4.24 -6.18
C PRO A 95 13.75 -5.00 -5.06
N ALA A 96 14.19 -6.22 -4.70
CA ALA A 96 13.56 -7.01 -3.66
C ALA A 96 13.78 -6.39 -2.27
N GLU A 97 15.01 -5.93 -1.99
CA GLU A 97 15.34 -5.25 -0.73
C GLU A 97 14.56 -3.93 -0.58
N LEU A 98 14.47 -3.12 -1.64
CA LEU A 98 13.65 -1.90 -1.61
C LEU A 98 12.16 -2.20 -1.47
N HIS A 99 11.68 -3.25 -2.14
CA HIS A 99 10.29 -3.67 -2.04
C HIS A 99 9.94 -4.09 -0.61
N ALA A 100 10.76 -4.95 0.00
CA ALA A 100 10.65 -5.35 1.39
C ALA A 100 10.69 -4.13 2.34
N THR A 101 11.64 -3.21 2.12
CA THR A 101 11.75 -1.96 2.88
C THR A 101 10.47 -1.15 2.87
N TRP A 102 9.84 -0.97 1.70
CA TRP A 102 8.57 -0.24 1.59
C TRP A 102 7.39 -1.05 2.15
N LEU A 103 7.35 -2.35 1.90
CA LEU A 103 6.28 -3.26 2.34
C LEU A 103 6.16 -3.29 3.86
N THR A 104 7.29 -3.19 4.58
CA THR A 104 7.32 -3.20 6.05
C THR A 104 7.52 -1.82 6.68
N SER A 105 7.35 -0.73 5.92
CA SER A 105 7.59 0.61 6.45
C SER A 105 6.38 1.19 7.19
N ASP A 106 6.55 1.55 8.45
CA ASP A 106 5.59 2.38 9.19
C ASP A 106 5.70 3.85 8.77
N VAL A 107 6.93 4.33 8.49
CA VAL A 107 7.18 5.71 8.04
C VAL A 107 6.35 6.03 6.81
N ALA A 108 6.39 5.19 5.77
CA ALA A 108 5.64 5.44 4.54
C ALA A 108 4.11 5.38 4.75
N ALA A 109 3.64 4.59 5.72
CA ALA A 109 2.21 4.45 6.03
C ALA A 109 1.62 5.68 6.75
N ARG A 110 2.47 6.55 7.32
CA ARG A 110 2.06 7.82 7.96
C ARG A 110 1.55 8.86 6.97
N PHE A 111 1.96 8.76 5.71
CA PHE A 111 1.70 9.79 4.71
C PHE A 111 0.53 9.41 3.80
N ASN A 112 -0.33 10.39 3.50
CA ASN A 112 -1.31 10.21 2.45
C ASN A 112 -0.64 10.27 1.07
N GLU A 113 -1.26 9.61 0.09
CA GLU A 113 -0.84 9.74 -1.31
C GLU A 113 -1.19 11.13 -1.85
N SER A 114 -2.32 11.67 -1.39
CA SER A 114 -2.83 12.98 -1.77
C SER A 114 -3.61 13.62 -0.62
N VAL A 115 -3.34 14.90 -0.37
CA VAL A 115 -4.02 15.68 0.68
C VAL A 115 -5.53 15.80 0.44
N TYR A 116 -5.99 15.65 -0.80
CA TYR A 116 -7.42 15.64 -1.16
C TYR A 116 -8.12 14.33 -0.76
N PHE A 117 -7.35 13.24 -0.62
CA PHE A 117 -7.81 11.90 -0.26
C PHE A 117 -7.01 11.41 0.95
N PRO A 118 -7.24 11.98 2.15
CA PRO A 118 -6.33 11.79 3.28
C PRO A 118 -6.37 10.38 3.88
N TYR A 119 -7.34 9.54 3.48
CA TYR A 119 -7.37 8.11 3.82
C TYR A 119 -6.56 7.24 2.85
N SER A 120 -5.99 7.81 1.79
CA SER A 120 -5.02 7.12 0.94
C SER A 120 -3.69 6.97 1.67
N SER A 121 -2.82 6.08 1.20
CA SER A 121 -1.52 5.82 1.81
C SER A 121 -0.43 5.87 0.76
N LEU A 122 0.63 6.62 1.05
CA LEU A 122 1.80 6.74 0.19
C LEU A 122 2.51 5.39 0.03
N LYS A 123 2.63 4.62 1.12
CA LYS A 123 3.15 3.25 1.11
C LYS A 123 2.47 2.41 0.03
N TYR A 124 1.14 2.32 0.10
CA TYR A 124 0.38 1.46 -0.81
C TYR A 124 0.31 2.01 -2.22
N HIS A 125 0.34 3.33 -2.41
CA HIS A 125 0.50 3.90 -3.74
C HIS A 125 1.82 3.44 -4.37
N VAL A 126 2.95 3.61 -3.68
CA VAL A 126 4.28 3.22 -4.18
C VAL A 126 4.38 1.71 -4.43
N LEU A 127 3.80 0.88 -3.55
CA LEU A 127 3.75 -0.58 -3.75
C LEU A 127 2.90 -0.96 -4.98
N LEU A 128 1.77 -0.30 -5.22
CA LEU A 128 0.97 -0.48 -6.43
C LEU A 128 1.75 -0.05 -7.68
N VAL A 129 2.46 1.09 -7.64
CA VAL A 129 3.32 1.54 -8.74
C VAL A 129 4.39 0.50 -9.06
N ALA A 130 5.03 -0.06 -8.03
CA ALA A 130 6.03 -1.12 -8.21
C ALA A 130 5.44 -2.37 -8.86
N ALA A 131 4.25 -2.80 -8.41
CA ALA A 131 3.58 -3.98 -8.94
C ALA A 131 3.13 -3.78 -10.39
N LEU A 132 2.55 -2.63 -10.73
CA LEU A 132 2.18 -2.31 -12.10
C LEU A 132 3.41 -2.23 -13.00
N LEU A 133 4.45 -1.49 -12.59
CA LEU A 133 5.68 -1.34 -13.36
C LEU A 133 6.34 -2.68 -13.67
N ASP A 134 6.42 -3.56 -12.67
CA ASP A 134 7.03 -4.87 -12.84
C ASP A 134 6.18 -5.78 -13.74
N ASN A 135 4.85 -5.62 -13.77
CA ASN A 135 3.96 -6.42 -14.62
C ASN A 135 4.05 -5.94 -16.07
N TYR A 136 4.10 -4.61 -16.24
CA TYR A 136 4.24 -3.99 -17.55
C TYR A 136 5.59 -4.33 -18.19
N ARG A 137 6.65 -4.44 -17.38
CA ARG A 137 7.97 -4.92 -17.84
C ARG A 137 7.97 -6.39 -18.24
N ALA A 138 7.14 -7.21 -17.60
CA ALA A 138 6.93 -8.60 -17.98
C ALA A 138 6.01 -8.76 -19.22
N GLY A 139 5.48 -7.66 -19.76
CA GLY A 139 4.68 -7.65 -20.98
C GLY A 139 3.17 -7.79 -20.77
N HIS A 140 2.70 -7.72 -19.52
CA HIS A 140 1.27 -7.71 -19.21
C HIS A 140 0.71 -6.29 -19.33
N ALA A 141 -0.44 -6.15 -19.97
CA ALA A 141 -1.22 -4.91 -19.89
C ALA A 141 -2.07 -4.90 -18.61
N PHE A 142 -2.65 -3.74 -18.25
CA PHE A 142 -3.48 -3.63 -17.04
C PHE A 142 -4.64 -4.64 -17.02
N ASN A 143 -5.28 -4.88 -18.16
CA ASN A 143 -6.41 -5.79 -18.28
C ASN A 143 -6.05 -7.27 -18.14
N ASP A 144 -4.75 -7.58 -18.14
CA ASP A 144 -4.22 -8.92 -17.89
C ASP A 144 -3.93 -9.15 -16.40
N LEU A 145 -4.14 -8.13 -15.53
CA LEU A 145 -3.75 -8.19 -14.13
C LEU A 145 -4.84 -8.74 -13.22
N TYR A 146 -4.37 -9.46 -12.21
CA TYR A 146 -5.18 -10.09 -11.19
C TYR A 146 -4.70 -9.67 -9.80
N VAL A 147 -5.66 -9.53 -8.90
CA VAL A 147 -5.42 -9.54 -7.45
C VAL A 147 -5.45 -10.99 -7.00
N VAL A 148 -4.42 -11.40 -6.28
CA VAL A 148 -4.39 -12.67 -5.54
C VAL A 148 -4.32 -12.33 -4.06
N ALA A 149 -5.23 -12.92 -3.29
CA ALA A 149 -5.31 -12.79 -1.85
C ALA A 149 -5.07 -14.15 -1.21
N GLU A 150 -4.18 -14.23 -0.23
CA GLU A 150 -3.86 -15.49 0.44
C GLU A 150 -3.57 -15.28 1.91
N ARG A 151 -3.73 -16.35 2.70
CA ARG A 151 -3.36 -16.33 4.12
C ARG A 151 -1.87 -16.60 4.23
N PRO A 152 -1.09 -15.70 4.84
CA PRO A 152 0.33 -15.93 4.99
C PRO A 152 0.57 -16.98 6.08
N GLU A 153 1.47 -17.93 5.82
CA GLU A 153 1.92 -18.90 6.84
C GLU A 153 2.83 -18.23 7.87
N ARG A 154 3.66 -17.29 7.42
CA ARG A 154 4.55 -16.47 8.26
C ARG A 154 4.00 -15.06 8.36
N ARG A 155 3.75 -14.60 9.59
CA ARG A 155 3.37 -13.21 9.87
C ARG A 155 4.58 -12.26 9.76
N PRO A 156 4.36 -10.98 9.44
CA PRO A 156 5.38 -9.96 9.65
C PRO A 156 5.82 -9.92 11.12
N PRO A 157 7.11 -9.66 11.41
CA PRO A 157 7.56 -9.36 12.77
C PRO A 157 6.77 -8.18 13.33
N SER A 158 6.36 -8.28 14.60
CA SER A 158 5.49 -7.29 15.26
C SER A 158 6.29 -6.13 15.89
N ASP A 159 7.60 -6.27 15.94
CA ASP A 159 8.57 -5.40 16.56
C ASP A 159 9.45 -4.74 15.49
N GLY A 160 9.41 -3.41 15.42
CA GLY A 160 10.12 -2.56 14.44
C GLY A 160 11.66 -2.61 14.50
N ALA A 161 12.24 -3.69 15.02
CA ALA A 161 13.67 -3.90 15.16
C ALA A 161 14.27 -4.53 13.90
N GLY A 162 14.24 -3.85 12.74
CA GLY A 162 15.03 -4.21 11.55
C GLY A 162 14.83 -5.59 10.91
N ASP A 163 14.06 -6.48 11.53
CA ASP A 163 13.82 -7.87 11.11
C ASP A 163 12.70 -7.97 10.05
N GLY A 164 11.87 -6.93 9.92
CA GLY A 164 10.78 -6.91 8.94
C GLY A 164 11.26 -7.10 7.50
N VAL A 165 12.37 -6.46 7.13
CA VAL A 165 12.95 -6.57 5.78
C VAL A 165 13.49 -7.98 5.53
N VAL A 166 14.23 -8.54 6.49
CA VAL A 166 14.77 -9.91 6.38
C VAL A 166 13.64 -10.93 6.32
N ALA A 167 12.64 -10.80 7.21
CA ALA A 167 11.48 -11.66 7.21
C ALA A 167 10.66 -11.58 5.91
N ALA A 168 10.55 -10.39 5.31
CA ALA A 168 9.89 -10.20 4.02
C ALA A 168 10.68 -10.87 2.88
N LEU A 169 12.02 -10.76 2.88
CA LEU A 169 12.86 -11.42 1.88
C LEU A 169 12.82 -12.96 1.98
N ASP A 170 12.65 -13.48 3.19
CA ASP A 170 12.57 -14.92 3.47
C ASP A 170 11.16 -15.51 3.32
N ALA A 171 10.12 -14.68 3.15
CA ALA A 171 8.74 -15.14 3.13
C ALA A 171 8.28 -15.52 1.71
N ASP A 172 7.91 -16.78 1.49
CA ASP A 172 7.44 -17.27 0.18
C ASP A 172 6.22 -16.51 -0.39
N VAL A 173 5.39 -15.96 0.49
CA VAL A 173 4.21 -15.17 0.13
C VAL A 173 4.57 -13.76 -0.40
N VAL A 174 5.78 -13.29 -0.11
CA VAL A 174 6.28 -11.99 -0.54
C VAL A 174 7.01 -12.16 -1.87
N VAL A 175 6.30 -11.88 -2.96
CA VAL A 175 6.88 -11.86 -4.30
C VAL A 175 7.45 -10.45 -4.55
N PRO A 176 8.77 -10.32 -4.83
CA PRO A 176 9.41 -9.04 -5.06
C PRO A 176 8.67 -8.17 -6.07
N CYS A 177 8.49 -6.91 -5.71
CA CYS A 177 7.76 -5.89 -6.47
C CYS A 177 6.28 -6.20 -6.74
N ARG A 178 5.74 -7.39 -6.44
CA ARG A 178 4.37 -7.83 -6.79
C ARG A 178 3.44 -7.86 -5.59
N THR A 179 3.94 -8.22 -4.40
CA THR A 179 3.16 -8.23 -3.16
C THR A 179 2.95 -6.80 -2.67
N VAL A 180 1.71 -6.36 -2.53
CA VAL A 180 1.36 -4.98 -2.16
C VAL A 180 0.89 -4.86 -0.71
N LEU A 181 0.59 -5.96 -0.05
CA LEU A 181 0.21 -6.02 1.37
C LEU A 181 0.70 -7.35 1.97
N TRP A 182 1.22 -7.29 3.18
CA TRP A 182 1.55 -8.47 3.99
C TRP A 182 1.28 -8.15 5.46
N THR A 183 0.30 -8.84 6.04
CA THR A 183 -0.09 -8.77 7.46
C THR A 183 -0.13 -10.17 8.07
N SER A 184 -0.48 -10.32 9.34
CA SER A 184 -0.64 -11.63 9.97
C SER A 184 -1.82 -12.44 9.45
N GLU A 185 -2.80 -11.79 8.79
CA GLU A 185 -4.03 -12.45 8.33
C GLU A 185 -4.16 -12.52 6.81
N LEU A 186 -3.44 -11.65 6.10
CA LEU A 186 -3.67 -11.44 4.68
C LEU A 186 -2.40 -10.96 3.98
N ALA A 187 -2.07 -11.61 2.87
CA ALA A 187 -1.18 -11.09 1.86
C ALA A 187 -1.97 -10.80 0.58
N ILE A 188 -1.65 -9.70 -0.10
CA ILE A 188 -2.22 -9.35 -1.40
C ILE A 188 -1.09 -9.09 -2.38
N ARG A 189 -1.17 -9.72 -3.55
CA ARG A 189 -0.28 -9.45 -4.69
C ARG A 189 -1.06 -9.07 -5.94
N VAL A 190 -0.42 -8.26 -6.80
CA VAL A 190 -0.92 -7.92 -8.14
C VAL A 190 -0.03 -8.58 -9.17
N THR A 191 -0.58 -9.45 -10.02
CA THR A 191 0.20 -10.26 -10.97
C THR A 191 -0.56 -10.49 -12.28
N GLY A 192 0.17 -10.55 -13.40
CA GLY A 192 -0.32 -11.05 -14.69
C GLY A 192 -0.27 -12.58 -14.83
N GLU A 193 0.29 -13.25 -13.83
CA GLU A 193 0.43 -14.71 -13.76
C GLU A 193 -0.26 -15.23 -12.49
N PRO A 194 -1.61 -15.25 -12.44
CA PRO A 194 -2.32 -15.76 -11.27
C PRO A 194 -2.16 -17.27 -11.13
N PRO A 195 -2.24 -17.81 -9.90
CA PRO A 195 -2.32 -19.25 -9.69
C PRO A 195 -3.64 -19.82 -10.24
N LEU A 196 -3.66 -21.13 -10.51
CA LEU A 196 -4.85 -21.82 -11.01
C LEU A 196 -5.96 -21.97 -9.96
N SER A 197 -5.62 -21.86 -8.68
CA SER A 197 -6.51 -22.00 -7.53
C SER A 197 -6.18 -20.95 -6.45
N GLY A 198 -7.08 -20.74 -5.50
CA GLY A 198 -6.97 -19.72 -4.46
C GLY A 198 -7.89 -18.53 -4.72
N ALA A 199 -7.84 -17.52 -3.84
CA ALA A 199 -8.66 -16.32 -3.97
C ALA A 199 -8.05 -15.36 -4.99
N VAL A 200 -8.57 -15.39 -6.22
CA VAL A 200 -8.08 -14.62 -7.37
C VAL A 200 -9.22 -13.82 -7.99
N ALA A 201 -8.95 -12.59 -8.43
CA ALA A 201 -9.90 -11.79 -9.19
C ALA A 201 -9.20 -10.90 -10.21
N SER A 202 -9.76 -10.80 -11.43
CA SER A 202 -9.29 -9.83 -12.42
C SER A 202 -9.54 -8.39 -11.93
N MET A 203 -8.55 -7.53 -12.15
CA MET A 203 -8.63 -6.08 -11.88
C MET A 203 -9.55 -5.34 -12.86
N GLY A 204 -9.95 -5.99 -13.96
CA GLY A 204 -10.85 -5.44 -14.97
C GLY A 204 -10.12 -4.76 -16.12
N ALA A 205 -10.88 -4.14 -17.03
CA ALA A 205 -10.36 -3.64 -18.31
C ALA A 205 -9.44 -2.40 -18.21
N GLY A 206 -9.37 -1.74 -17.05
CA GLY A 206 -8.57 -0.54 -16.88
C GLY A 206 -8.50 -0.09 -15.42
N PRO A 207 -7.55 0.81 -15.10
CA PRO A 207 -7.32 1.27 -13.74
C PRO A 207 -8.47 2.16 -13.27
N VAL A 208 -9.32 1.59 -12.42
CA VAL A 208 -10.44 2.28 -11.80
C VAL A 208 -10.46 1.99 -10.30
N ARG A 209 -10.98 2.93 -9.50
CA ARG A 209 -11.23 2.74 -8.05
C ARG A 209 -12.34 1.72 -7.80
N SER A 210 -12.02 0.44 -7.98
CA SER A 210 -12.97 -0.66 -7.84
C SER A 210 -12.39 -1.79 -6.99
N PHE A 211 -11.77 -1.44 -5.86
CA PHE A 211 -11.28 -2.44 -4.91
C PHE A 211 -12.42 -3.34 -4.43
N ALA A 212 -13.50 -2.78 -3.89
CA ALA A 212 -14.69 -3.52 -3.46
C ALA A 212 -15.26 -4.45 -4.55
N GLY A 213 -15.27 -3.99 -5.80
CA GLY A 213 -15.72 -4.80 -6.93
C GLY A 213 -14.77 -5.96 -7.21
N THR A 214 -13.46 -5.72 -7.17
CA THR A 214 -12.42 -6.74 -7.35
C THR A 214 -12.44 -7.76 -6.21
N TRP A 215 -12.46 -7.29 -4.95
CA TRP A 215 -12.60 -8.12 -3.76
C TRP A 215 -13.86 -8.98 -3.79
N GLY A 216 -14.99 -8.41 -4.23
CA GLY A 216 -16.25 -9.12 -4.37
C GLY A 216 -16.26 -10.23 -5.42
N ARG A 217 -15.30 -10.23 -6.35
CA ARG A 217 -15.15 -11.23 -7.42
C ARG A 217 -14.08 -12.29 -7.13
N LEU A 218 -13.44 -12.26 -5.95
CA LEU A 218 -12.49 -13.29 -5.57
C LEU A 218 -13.14 -14.68 -5.66
N THR A 219 -12.44 -15.61 -6.32
CA THR A 219 -12.90 -16.98 -6.56
C THR A 219 -13.07 -17.81 -5.28
N GLU A 220 -12.35 -17.45 -4.23
CA GLU A 220 -12.36 -18.12 -2.93
C GLU A 220 -12.31 -17.07 -1.81
N GLN A 221 -12.64 -17.49 -0.57
CA GLN A 221 -12.63 -16.59 0.58
C GLN A 221 -11.24 -16.55 1.25
N PRO A 222 -10.49 -15.44 1.17
CA PRO A 222 -9.12 -15.40 1.67
C PRO A 222 -9.04 -15.29 3.20
N LEU A 223 -10.05 -14.73 3.88
CA LEU A 223 -10.02 -14.50 5.33
C LEU A 223 -10.68 -15.65 6.10
N ASN A 224 -10.21 -15.91 7.34
CA ASN A 224 -10.84 -16.87 8.24
C ASN A 224 -12.11 -16.30 8.89
N LEU A 225 -13.26 -16.46 8.21
CA LEU A 225 -14.54 -15.89 8.63
C LEU A 225 -15.17 -16.55 9.87
N ASP A 226 -14.55 -17.58 10.45
CA ASP A 226 -14.93 -18.10 11.76
C ASP A 226 -14.65 -17.06 12.86
N ARG A 227 -13.65 -16.19 12.64
CA ARG A 227 -13.33 -15.07 13.52
C ARG A 227 -14.23 -13.89 13.17
N GLU A 228 -14.99 -13.43 14.14
CA GLU A 228 -16.04 -12.44 13.91
C GLU A 228 -15.51 -11.09 13.40
N TRP A 229 -14.42 -10.61 13.96
CA TRP A 229 -13.80 -9.35 13.51
C TRP A 229 -13.29 -9.43 12.06
N LEU A 230 -12.92 -10.62 11.57
CA LEU A 230 -12.57 -10.82 10.15
C LEU A 230 -13.80 -10.78 9.23
N ARG A 231 -15.00 -11.13 9.71
CA ARG A 231 -16.25 -10.88 8.98
C ARG A 231 -16.53 -9.39 8.87
N VAL A 232 -16.26 -8.64 9.93
CA VAL A 232 -16.40 -7.17 9.91
C VAL A 232 -15.42 -6.58 8.90
N LEU A 233 -14.14 -6.98 8.94
CA LEU A 233 -13.13 -6.57 7.96
C LEU A 233 -13.60 -6.85 6.52
N ASP A 234 -14.00 -8.09 6.21
CA ASP A 234 -14.49 -8.47 4.88
C ASP A 234 -15.67 -7.59 4.43
N SER A 235 -16.61 -7.32 5.33
CA SER A 235 -17.78 -6.49 5.03
C SER A 235 -17.42 -5.04 4.68
N GLN A 236 -16.37 -4.48 5.30
CA GLN A 236 -15.90 -3.13 5.01
C GLN A 236 -15.10 -3.10 3.69
N LEU A 237 -14.28 -4.11 3.43
CA LEU A 237 -13.53 -4.24 2.18
C LEU A 237 -14.46 -4.27 0.94
N ARG A 238 -15.66 -4.83 1.08
CA ARG A 238 -16.73 -4.81 0.05
C ARG A 238 -17.38 -3.43 -0.17
N ARG A 239 -16.94 -2.38 0.53
CA ARG A 239 -17.45 -1.01 0.40
C ARG A 239 -16.37 -0.01 -0.02
N ILE A 240 -15.11 -0.29 0.30
CA ILE A 240 -14.00 0.61 -0.01
C ILE A 240 -13.64 0.51 -1.51
N ARG A 241 -13.65 1.66 -2.20
CA ARG A 241 -13.37 1.73 -3.64
C ARG A 241 -11.88 1.88 -3.97
N SER A 242 -11.17 2.68 -3.18
CA SER A 242 -9.75 2.96 -3.37
C SER A 242 -8.91 1.76 -2.94
N PHE A 243 -7.98 1.33 -3.79
CA PHE A 243 -7.03 0.27 -3.45
C PHE A 243 -6.12 0.69 -2.29
N SER A 244 -5.47 1.86 -2.37
CA SER A 244 -4.56 2.32 -1.30
C SER A 244 -5.26 2.43 0.06
N THR A 245 -6.51 2.91 0.08
CA THR A 245 -7.29 3.02 1.31
C THR A 245 -7.71 1.65 1.84
N ALA A 246 -8.07 0.71 0.97
CA ALA A 246 -8.43 -0.64 1.40
C ALA A 246 -7.23 -1.38 1.99
N LEU A 247 -6.07 -1.32 1.32
CA LEU A 247 -4.83 -1.95 1.81
C LEU A 247 -4.41 -1.38 3.16
N GLN A 248 -4.45 -0.05 3.31
CA GLN A 248 -4.17 0.59 4.60
C GLN A 248 -5.21 0.27 5.67
N PHE A 249 -6.48 0.15 5.30
CA PHE A 249 -7.52 -0.26 6.25
C PHE A 249 -7.27 -1.67 6.76
N VAL A 250 -6.82 -2.61 5.91
CA VAL A 250 -6.42 -3.95 6.37
C VAL A 250 -5.27 -3.85 7.37
N GLU A 251 -4.21 -3.12 7.06
CA GLU A 251 -3.06 -2.97 7.96
C GLU A 251 -3.45 -2.32 9.30
N ASP A 252 -4.21 -1.21 9.27
CA ASP A 252 -4.71 -0.54 10.48
C ASP A 252 -5.56 -1.50 11.33
N VAL A 253 -6.39 -2.34 10.71
CA VAL A 253 -7.26 -3.30 11.42
C VAL A 253 -6.53 -4.54 11.90
N VAL A 254 -5.51 -5.04 11.18
CA VAL A 254 -4.82 -6.31 11.47
C VAL A 254 -3.57 -6.12 12.33
N GLU A 255 -2.83 -5.03 12.12
CA GLU A 255 -1.58 -4.74 12.84
C GLU A 255 -1.73 -3.57 13.82
N GLY A 256 -2.63 -2.61 13.53
CA GLY A 256 -2.79 -1.42 14.38
C GLY A 256 -3.31 -1.72 15.79
N GLY A 257 -2.67 -1.13 16.80
CA GLY A 257 -3.08 -1.29 18.21
C GLY A 257 -4.48 -0.74 18.52
N ASP A 258 -4.87 0.33 17.83
CA ASP A 258 -6.15 1.01 18.05
C ASP A 258 -7.37 0.21 17.56
N ALA A 259 -7.15 -0.79 16.70
CA ALA A 259 -8.19 -1.70 16.26
C ALA A 259 -8.56 -2.76 17.31
N GLY A 260 -7.98 -2.69 18.52
CA GLY A 260 -8.36 -3.55 19.65
C GLY A 260 -9.88 -3.57 19.87
N ALA A 261 -10.57 -2.43 19.76
CA ALA A 261 -12.03 -2.40 19.85
C ALA A 261 -12.77 -3.20 18.76
N LEU A 262 -12.23 -3.27 17.53
CA LEU A 262 -12.77 -4.10 16.45
C LEU A 262 -12.45 -5.59 16.64
N ARG A 263 -11.27 -5.90 17.20
CA ARG A 263 -10.82 -7.29 17.46
C ARG A 263 -11.47 -7.90 18.70
N ASP A 264 -11.66 -7.10 19.74
CA ASP A 264 -12.15 -7.48 21.07
C ASP A 264 -13.65 -7.22 21.25
N GLY A 265 -14.22 -6.32 20.46
CA GLY A 265 -15.60 -5.84 20.61
C GLY A 265 -16.69 -6.72 20.02
N VAL A 266 -16.34 -7.84 19.37
CA VAL A 266 -17.31 -8.80 18.83
C VAL A 266 -17.34 -10.07 19.68
N GLY A 267 -17.82 -9.85 20.90
CA GLY A 267 -17.90 -10.80 21.99
C GLY A 267 -18.71 -10.22 23.14
N ARG A 268 -19.94 -9.78 22.86
CA ARG A 268 -21.00 -9.55 23.87
C ARG A 268 -22.35 -9.98 23.32
#